data_AF-A0A941N6H2-F1
#
_entry.id   AF-A0A941N6H2-F1
#
_cell.length_a   1.000
_cell.length_b   1.000
_cell.length_c   1.000
_cell.angle_alpha   90.00
_cell.angle_beta   90.00
_cell.angle_gamma   90.00
#
_symmetry.space_group_name_H-M   'P 1'
#
loop_
_entity.id
_entity.type
_entity.pdbx_description
1 polymer ?
#
loop_
_entity_poly.entity_id
_entity_poly.type
_entity_poly.pdbx_seq_one_letter_code
_entity_poly.pdbx_strand_id
1 'polypeptide(L)'
;MSTTREHRRNLALGGLVALVPTSFALVKGAQVLGIPGLPRVLTMASGLLVVVVGLTLVLLTLKSSGSKLEKAFLLLAGGSPAAMLICAILHNLVYALCQVWFGADFWPRHGTDEPFFLILAVIVCPILFVVGSIGSLVLWFRNRPLKTS
;
A
#
# COMPACT_ATOMS: atom_id res chain seq x y z
N MET A 1 -31.67 -5.56 -9.48
CA MET A 1 -30.78 -6.63 -8.94
C MET A 1 -29.29 -6.25 -8.93
N SER A 2 -28.86 -5.13 -9.55
CA SER A 2 -27.44 -4.68 -9.57
C SER A 2 -26.97 -3.91 -8.32
N THR A 3 -27.88 -3.20 -7.64
CA THR A 3 -27.55 -2.27 -6.54
C THR A 3 -27.02 -2.96 -5.28
N THR A 4 -27.51 -4.15 -4.94
CA THR A 4 -27.07 -4.92 -3.76
C THR A 4 -25.66 -5.48 -3.92
N ARG A 5 -25.25 -5.84 -5.14
CA ARG A 5 -23.91 -6.39 -5.43
C ARG A 5 -22.84 -5.31 -5.41
N GLU A 6 -23.13 -4.15 -5.98
CA GLU A 6 -22.24 -2.99 -5.91
C GLU A 6 -22.09 -2.45 -4.48
N HIS A 7 -23.18 -2.39 -3.71
CA HIS A 7 -23.11 -1.96 -2.32
C HIS A 7 -22.20 -2.87 -1.48
N ARG A 8 -22.32 -4.19 -1.61
CA ARG A 8 -21.43 -5.15 -0.92
C ARG A 8 -19.98 -5.03 -1.37
N ARG A 9 -19.73 -4.85 -2.66
CA ARG A 9 -18.37 -4.63 -3.20
C ARG A 9 -17.74 -3.38 -2.58
N ASN A 10 -18.49 -2.28 -2.52
CA ASN A 10 -17.98 -1.01 -2.05
C ASN A 10 -17.78 -1.00 -0.53
N LEU A 11 -18.64 -1.71 0.22
CA LEU A 11 -18.43 -1.94 1.65
C LEU A 11 -17.17 -2.78 1.90
N ALA A 12 -16.93 -3.82 1.11
CA ALA A 12 -15.71 -4.63 1.17
C ALA A 12 -14.46 -3.80 0.82
N LEU A 13 -14.54 -2.91 -0.17
CA LEU A 13 -13.48 -1.98 -0.53
C LEU A 13 -13.13 -1.02 0.61
N GLY A 14 -14.14 -0.40 1.23
CA GLY A 14 -13.93 0.47 2.39
C GLY A 14 -13.27 -0.28 3.55
N GLY A 15 -13.70 -1.52 3.81
CA GLY A 15 -13.07 -2.39 4.82
C GLY A 15 -11.60 -2.70 4.49
N LEU A 16 -11.31 -3.16 3.27
CA LEU A 16 -9.95 -3.47 2.83
C LEU A 16 -9.00 -2.29 2.93
N VAL A 17 -9.45 -1.10 2.52
CA VAL A 17 -8.67 0.14 2.60
C VAL A 17 -8.40 0.53 4.06
N ALA A 18 -9.37 0.34 4.97
CA ALA A 18 -9.21 0.68 6.38
C ALA A 18 -8.27 -0.27 7.16
N LEU A 19 -8.04 -1.49 6.67
CA LEU A 19 -7.12 -2.45 7.30
C LEU A 19 -5.66 -1.95 7.32
N VAL A 20 -5.25 -1.18 6.31
CA VAL A 20 -3.88 -0.67 6.22
C VAL A 20 -3.59 0.34 7.33
N PRO A 21 -4.28 1.50 7.46
CA PRO A 21 -4.00 2.45 8.52
C PRO A 21 -4.25 1.90 9.93
N THR A 22 -5.22 0.99 10.10
CA THR A 22 -5.43 0.33 11.40
C THR A 22 -4.26 -0.57 11.78
N SER A 23 -3.67 -1.32 10.84
CA SER A 23 -2.46 -2.11 11.11
C SER A 23 -1.26 -1.24 11.51
N PHE A 24 -1.06 -0.08 10.88
CA PHE A 24 -0.01 0.87 11.26
C PHE A 24 -0.25 1.45 12.66
N ALA A 25 -1.50 1.78 13.01
CA ALA A 25 -1.85 2.26 14.34
C ALA A 25 -1.54 1.20 15.42
N LEU A 26 -1.79 -0.09 15.15
CA LEU A 26 -1.46 -1.19 16.05
C LEU A 26 0.05 -1.33 16.27
N VAL A 27 0.85 -1.26 15.19
CA VAL A 27 2.32 -1.29 15.29
C VAL A 27 2.82 -0.13 16.16
N LYS A 28 2.35 1.09 15.91
CA LYS A 28 2.73 2.28 16.68
C LYS A 28 2.28 2.17 18.14
N GLY A 29 1.08 1.69 18.41
CA GLY A 29 0.58 1.44 19.76
C GLY A 29 1.48 0.47 20.53
N ALA A 30 1.88 -0.65 19.91
CA ALA A 30 2.79 -1.61 20.53
C ALA A 30 4.18 -1.02 20.80
N GLN A 31 4.69 -0.15 19.92
CA GLN A 31 5.96 0.56 20.14
C GLN A 31 5.87 1.51 21.33
N VAL A 32 4.80 2.29 21.44
CA VAL A 32 4.57 3.25 22.53
C VAL A 32 4.43 2.55 23.87
N LEU A 33 3.79 1.37 23.90
CA LEU A 33 3.63 0.57 25.12
C LEU A 33 4.90 -0.18 25.53
N GLY A 34 5.99 -0.12 24.75
CA GLY A 34 7.27 -0.72 25.10
C GLY A 34 7.26 -2.25 25.19
N ILE A 35 6.31 -2.92 24.52
CA ILE A 35 6.17 -4.37 24.60
C ILE A 35 7.33 -5.03 23.81
N PRO A 36 8.22 -5.81 24.44
CA PRO A 36 9.37 -6.38 23.75
C PRO A 36 8.93 -7.40 22.70
N GLY A 37 9.53 -7.35 21.52
CA GLY A 37 9.30 -8.30 20.41
C GLY A 37 7.99 -8.12 19.64
N LEU A 38 6.90 -7.67 20.28
CA LEU A 38 5.60 -7.49 19.64
C LEU A 38 5.61 -6.51 18.45
N PRO A 39 6.26 -5.33 18.52
CA PRO A 39 6.33 -4.41 17.38
C PRO A 39 6.94 -5.02 16.13
N ARG A 40 7.95 -5.88 16.28
CA ARG A 40 8.61 -6.56 15.15
C ARG A 40 7.65 -7.52 14.46
N VAL A 41 6.96 -8.36 15.23
CA VAL A 41 5.98 -9.31 14.71
C VAL A 41 4.83 -8.58 14.01
N LEU A 42 4.30 -7.52 14.64
CA LEU A 42 3.24 -6.70 14.05
C LEU A 42 3.69 -5.99 12.78
N THR A 43 4.94 -5.52 12.71
CA THR A 43 5.51 -4.91 11.51
C THR A 43 5.56 -5.91 10.36
N MET A 44 6.06 -7.12 10.59
CA MET A 44 6.08 -8.18 9.58
C MET A 44 4.68 -8.58 9.12
N ALA A 45 3.75 -8.76 10.07
CA ALA A 45 2.36 -9.07 9.77
C ALA A 45 1.67 -7.96 8.97
N SER A 46 1.92 -6.69 9.32
CA SER A 46 1.38 -5.53 8.60
C SER A 46 1.92 -5.44 7.17
N GLY A 47 3.20 -5.75 6.96
CA GLY A 47 3.80 -5.81 5.61
C GLY A 47 3.11 -6.85 4.73
N LEU A 48 2.90 -8.06 5.26
CA LEU A 48 2.18 -9.11 4.55
C LEU A 48 0.73 -8.70 4.23
N LEU A 49 0.03 -8.11 5.21
CA LEU A 49 -1.33 -7.60 5.03
C LEU A 49 -1.40 -6.55 3.91
N VAL A 50 -0.47 -5.61 3.87
CA VAL A 50 -0.41 -4.56 2.84
C VAL A 50 -0.24 -5.15 1.44
N VAL A 51 0.61 -6.17 1.29
CA VAL A 51 0.79 -6.88 0.01
C VAL A 51 -0.50 -7.61 -0.39
N VAL A 52 -1.14 -8.32 0.53
CA VAL A 52 -2.39 -9.05 0.26
C VAL A 52 -3.52 -8.10 -0.11
N VAL A 53 -3.68 -7.00 0.61
CA VAL A 53 -4.68 -5.95 0.31
C VAL A 53 -4.39 -5.31 -1.04
N GLY A 54 -3.13 -4.97 -1.32
CA GLY A 54 -2.73 -4.39 -2.60
C GLY A 54 -3.07 -5.30 -3.79
N LEU A 55 -2.68 -6.58 -3.71
CA LEU A 55 -3.00 -7.56 -4.73
C LEU A 55 -4.51 -7.73 -4.91
N THR A 56 -5.26 -7.80 -3.81
CA THR A 56 -6.73 -7.89 -3.84
C THR A 56 -7.35 -6.69 -4.56
N LEU A 57 -6.86 -5.48 -4.33
CA LEU A 57 -7.33 -4.26 -5.00
C LEU A 57 -7.02 -4.30 -6.51
N VAL A 58 -5.83 -4.75 -6.91
CA VAL A 58 -5.48 -4.93 -8.33
C VAL A 58 -6.42 -5.94 -9.00
N LEU A 59 -6.60 -7.12 -8.40
CA LEU A 59 -7.49 -8.16 -8.93
C LEU A 59 -8.94 -7.67 -9.03
N LEU A 60 -9.42 -6.93 -8.02
CA LEU A 60 -10.74 -6.34 -8.05
C LEU A 60 -10.87 -5.31 -9.17
N THR A 61 -9.81 -4.54 -9.46
CA THR A 61 -9.79 -3.58 -10.55
C THR A 61 -9.94 -4.25 -11.91
N LEU A 62 -9.21 -5.35 -12.13
CA LEU A 62 -9.30 -6.15 -13.36
C LEU A 62 -10.72 -6.72 -13.55
N LYS A 63 -11.38 -7.09 -12.45
CA LYS A 63 -12.76 -7.62 -12.46
C LYS A 63 -13.84 -6.53 -12.47
N SER A 64 -13.50 -5.27 -12.19
CA SER A 64 -14.47 -4.19 -12.13
C SER A 64 -14.92 -3.77 -13.54
N SER A 65 -16.22 -3.59 -13.72
CA SER A 65 -16.83 -2.97 -14.90
C SER A 65 -17.03 -1.45 -14.74
N GLY A 66 -16.43 -0.86 -13.70
CA GLY A 66 -16.56 0.57 -13.38
C GLY A 66 -15.91 1.50 -14.40
N SER A 67 -16.06 2.80 -14.16
CA SER A 67 -15.49 3.84 -15.02
C SER A 67 -13.96 3.77 -15.10
N LYS A 68 -13.36 4.29 -16.19
CA LYS A 68 -11.89 4.37 -16.34
C LYS A 68 -11.21 5.02 -15.13
N LEU A 69 -11.87 6.01 -14.53
CA LEU A 69 -11.35 6.80 -13.42
C LEU A 69 -11.44 6.03 -12.08
N GLU A 70 -12.50 5.24 -11.85
CA GLU A 70 -12.59 4.31 -10.71
C GLU A 70 -11.49 3.25 -10.77
N LYS A 71 -11.25 2.69 -11.96
CA LYS A 71 -10.16 1.73 -12.19
C LYS A 71 -8.79 2.36 -11.94
N ALA A 72 -8.57 3.60 -12.37
CA ALA A 72 -7.31 4.30 -12.14
C ALA A 72 -7.01 4.44 -10.64
N PHE A 73 -7.98 4.85 -9.82
CA PHE A 73 -7.78 4.96 -8.37
C PHE A 73 -7.58 3.63 -7.66
N LEU A 74 -8.33 2.58 -8.07
CA LEU A 74 -8.14 1.25 -7.51
C LEU A 74 -6.78 0.64 -7.91
N LEU A 75 -6.30 0.90 -9.13
CA LEU A 75 -4.94 0.54 -9.55
C LEU A 75 -3.88 1.37 -8.81
N LEU A 76 -4.13 2.64 -8.52
CA LEU A 76 -3.21 3.47 -7.74
C LEU A 76 -3.09 2.93 -6.30
N ALA A 77 -4.23 2.60 -5.68
CA ALA A 77 -4.30 2.05 -4.34
C ALA A 77 -3.73 0.62 -4.25
N GLY A 78 -4.00 -0.23 -5.24
CA GLY A 78 -3.50 -1.61 -5.26
C GLY A 78 -2.07 -1.75 -5.79
N GLY A 79 -1.66 -0.83 -6.68
CA GLY A 79 -0.35 -0.82 -7.32
C GLY A 79 0.73 -0.24 -6.42
N SER A 80 0.41 0.67 -5.50
CA SER A 80 1.44 1.23 -4.62
C SER A 80 2.03 0.22 -3.62
N PRO A 81 1.28 -0.71 -3.00
CA PRO A 81 1.88 -1.82 -2.24
C PRO A 81 2.75 -2.73 -3.10
N ALA A 82 2.36 -2.99 -4.35
CA ALA A 82 3.17 -3.78 -5.28
C ALA A 82 4.48 -3.05 -5.62
N ALA A 83 4.42 -1.74 -5.84
CA ALA A 83 5.60 -0.91 -6.05
C ALA A 83 6.53 -0.90 -4.83
N MET A 84 6.00 -0.92 -3.60
CA MET A 84 6.83 -1.07 -2.38
C MET A 84 7.60 -2.39 -2.36
N LEU A 85 6.93 -3.50 -2.70
CA LEU A 85 7.59 -4.82 -2.79
C LEU A 85 8.69 -4.81 -3.85
N ILE A 86 8.39 -4.26 -5.02
CA ILE A 86 9.35 -4.12 -6.12
C ILE A 86 10.54 -3.26 -5.68
N CYS A 87 10.32 -2.12 -5.02
CA CYS A 87 11.39 -1.28 -4.50
C CYS A 87 12.26 -2.00 -3.47
N ALA A 88 11.67 -2.81 -2.59
CA ALA A 88 12.44 -3.61 -1.63
C ALA A 88 13.33 -4.64 -2.34
N ILE A 89 12.81 -5.33 -3.36
CA ILE A 89 13.60 -6.28 -4.16
C ILE A 89 14.72 -5.55 -4.91
N LEU A 90 14.39 -4.46 -5.61
CA LEU A 90 15.37 -3.68 -6.36
C LEU A 90 16.46 -3.11 -5.46
N HIS A 91 16.10 -2.58 -4.29
CA HIS A 91 17.09 -2.08 -3.33
C HIS A 91 18.09 -3.17 -2.93
N ASN A 92 17.61 -4.36 -2.56
CA ASN A 92 18.51 -5.45 -2.19
C ASN A 92 19.36 -5.92 -3.39
N LEU A 93 18.79 -5.92 -4.60
CA LEU A 93 19.49 -6.31 -5.80
C LEU A 93 20.59 -5.32 -6.18
N VAL A 94 20.31 -4.02 -6.21
CA VAL A 94 21.30 -3.00 -6.54
C VAL A 94 22.37 -2.92 -5.45
N TYR A 95 21.98 -2.99 -4.17
CA TYR A 95 22.90 -3.09 -3.04
C TYR A 95 23.89 -4.26 -3.21
N ALA A 96 23.39 -5.45 -3.53
CA ALA A 96 24.21 -6.64 -3.74
C ALA A 96 25.10 -6.54 -4.99
N LEU A 97 24.56 -6.05 -6.11
CA LEU A 97 25.31 -5.85 -7.35
C LEU A 97 26.46 -4.88 -7.15
N CYS A 98 26.22 -3.75 -6.49
CA CYS A 98 27.26 -2.77 -6.19
C CYS A 98 28.37 -3.35 -5.31
N GLN A 99 28.03 -4.18 -4.31
CA GLN A 99 29.07 -4.86 -3.52
C GLN A 99 29.89 -5.86 -4.34
N VAL A 100 29.25 -6.62 -5.24
CA VAL A 100 29.95 -7.59 -6.10
C VAL A 100 30.89 -6.87 -7.08
N TRP A 101 30.49 -5.72 -7.61
CA TRP A 101 31.23 -5.02 -8.67
C TRP A 101 32.26 -4.02 -8.14
N PHE A 102 31.95 -3.32 -7.06
CA PHE A 102 32.78 -2.25 -6.50
C PHE A 102 33.41 -2.60 -5.14
N GLY A 103 33.12 -3.80 -4.61
CA GLY A 103 33.66 -4.31 -3.35
C GLY A 103 32.76 -4.02 -2.14
N ALA A 104 32.98 -4.76 -1.05
CA ALA A 104 32.18 -4.68 0.18
C ALA A 104 32.20 -3.27 0.85
N ASP A 105 33.25 -2.48 0.59
CA ASP A 105 33.41 -1.14 1.16
C ASP A 105 32.74 -0.03 0.33
N PHE A 106 32.05 -0.36 -0.77
CA PHE A 106 31.46 0.63 -1.67
C PHE A 106 30.46 1.57 -0.95
N TRP A 107 29.50 1.01 -0.22
CA TRP A 107 28.49 1.77 0.51
C TRP A 107 29.05 2.53 1.72
N PRO A 108 29.90 1.93 2.58
CA PRO A 108 30.58 2.65 3.66
C PRO A 108 31.39 3.87 3.21
N ARG A 109 31.99 3.82 2.01
CA ARG A 109 32.83 4.91 1.46
C ARG A 109 32.04 6.04 0.82
N HIS A 110 30.85 5.76 0.28
CA HIS A 110 30.05 6.74 -0.45
C HIS A 110 28.89 7.33 0.36
N GLY A 111 28.60 6.78 1.54
CA GLY A 111 27.68 7.36 2.50
C GLY A 111 26.20 7.18 2.11
N THR A 112 25.47 6.50 3.00
CA THR A 112 24.04 6.16 2.92
C THR A 112 23.70 5.13 1.85
N ASP A 113 23.10 4.03 2.28
CA ASP A 113 22.47 3.04 1.40
C ASP A 113 21.36 3.75 0.59
N GLU A 114 21.52 3.74 -0.74
CA GLU A 114 20.59 4.17 -1.79
C GLU A 114 19.28 4.84 -1.31
N PRO A 115 19.30 6.16 -1.05
CA PRO A 115 18.13 6.86 -0.54
C PRO A 115 16.95 6.83 -1.52
N PHE A 116 17.20 6.59 -2.81
CA PHE A 116 16.15 6.60 -3.84
C PHE A 116 15.05 5.56 -3.59
N PHE A 117 15.41 4.26 -3.47
CA PHE A 117 14.42 3.20 -3.26
C PHE A 117 13.73 3.31 -1.92
N LEU A 118 14.45 3.79 -0.90
CA LEU A 118 13.90 4.05 0.42
C LEU A 118 12.86 5.17 0.39
N ILE A 119 13.18 6.31 -0.24
CA ILE A 119 12.24 7.43 -0.42
C ILE A 119 11.01 6.98 -1.21
N LEU A 120 11.22 6.18 -2.27
CA LEU A 120 10.11 5.70 -3.08
C LEU A 120 9.17 4.79 -2.28
N ALA A 121 9.72 3.86 -1.49
CA ALA A 121 8.94 2.93 -0.69
C ALA A 121 8.30 3.58 0.54
N VAL A 122 8.97 4.53 1.20
CA VAL A 122 8.53 5.12 2.48
C VAL A 122 7.69 6.39 2.29
N ILE A 123 7.88 7.14 1.20
CA ILE A 123 7.19 8.41 0.98
C ILE A 123 6.26 8.31 -0.23
N VAL A 124 6.79 7.96 -1.40
CA VAL A 124 6.01 8.02 -2.65
C VAL A 124 4.88 6.99 -2.66
N CYS A 125 5.18 5.73 -2.34
CA CYS A 125 4.17 4.66 -2.36
C CYS A 125 3.03 4.88 -1.34
N PRO A 126 3.28 5.30 -0.09
CA PRO A 126 2.22 5.64 0.84
C PRO A 126 1.35 6.81 0.38
N ILE A 127 1.94 7.85 -0.22
CA ILE A 127 1.16 8.96 -0.80
C ILE A 127 0.25 8.44 -1.91
N LEU A 128 0.77 7.63 -2.83
CA LEU A 128 -0.03 7.04 -3.90
C LEU A 128 -1.14 6.12 -3.37
N PHE A 129 -0.87 5.39 -2.28
CA PHE A 129 -1.88 4.59 -1.60
C PHE A 129 -3.03 5.47 -1.11
N VAL A 130 -2.71 6.52 -0.36
CA VAL A 130 -3.69 7.45 0.21
C VAL A 130 -4.51 8.14 -0.89
N VAL A 131 -3.85 8.66 -1.94
CA VAL A 131 -4.53 9.30 -3.07
C VAL A 131 -5.46 8.31 -3.78
N GLY A 132 -5.02 7.07 -4.00
CA GLY A 132 -5.81 6.01 -4.61
C GLY A 132 -7.04 5.65 -3.78
N SER A 133 -6.82 5.42 -2.49
CA SER A 133 -7.87 5.07 -1.53
C SER A 133 -8.92 6.17 -1.37
N ILE A 134 -8.49 7.42 -1.17
CA ILE A 134 -9.41 8.55 -1.03
C ILE A 134 -10.16 8.80 -2.34
N GLY A 135 -9.47 8.77 -3.48
CA GLY A 135 -10.11 8.96 -4.79
C GLY A 135 -11.19 7.91 -5.07
N SER A 136 -10.93 6.64 -4.73
CA SER A 136 -11.91 5.56 -4.83
C SER A 136 -13.11 5.80 -3.90
N LEU A 137 -12.85 6.22 -2.66
CA LEU A 137 -13.89 6.48 -1.66
C LEU A 137 -14.79 7.68 -2.05
N VAL A 138 -14.20 8.77 -2.54
CA VAL A 138 -14.94 9.97 -2.96
C VAL A 138 -15.87 9.65 -4.14
N LEU A 139 -15.40 8.88 -5.12
CA LEU A 139 -16.25 8.47 -6.25
C LEU A 139 -17.42 7.60 -5.82
N TRP A 140 -17.22 6.76 -4.80
CA TRP A 140 -18.30 5.96 -4.23
C TRP A 140 -19.41 6.84 -3.62
N PHE A 141 -19.04 7.87 -2.87
CA PHE A 141 -20.02 8.81 -2.32
C PHE A 141 -20.69 9.65 -3.40
N ARG A 142 -19.94 10.11 -4.41
CA ARG A 142 -20.48 10.91 -5.51
C ARG A 142 -21.50 10.14 -6.36
N ASN A 143 -21.31 8.83 -6.54
CA ASN A 143 -22.23 7.99 -7.31
C ASN A 143 -23.48 7.58 -6.53
N ARG A 144 -23.67 8.06 -5.28
CA ARG A 144 -24.93 7.92 -4.57
C ARG A 144 -25.83 9.11 -4.92
N PRO A 145 -27.07 8.91 -5.40
CA PRO A 145 -28.02 10.02 -5.42
C PRO A 145 -28.20 10.49 -3.98
N LEU A 146 -27.89 11.77 -3.72
CA LEU A 146 -28.30 12.43 -2.49
C LEU A 146 -29.81 12.30 -2.42
N LYS A 147 -30.31 11.47 -1.50
CA LYS A 147 -31.74 11.42 -1.19
C LYS A 147 -32.06 12.70 -0.43
N THR A 148 -32.27 13.80 -1.15
CA THR A 148 -32.90 15.00 -0.61
C THR A 148 -34.34 14.60 -0.26
N SER A 149 -34.63 14.57 1.04
CA SER A 149 -36.02 14.46 1.55
C SER A 149 -36.77 15.75 1.30
#